data_AF-A0AA40CUX7-F1
#
_entry.id   AF-A0AA40CUX7-F1
#
_cell.length_a   1.000
_cell.length_b   1.000
_cell.length_c   1.000
_cell.angle_alpha   90.00
_cell.angle_beta   90.00
_cell.angle_gamma   90.00
#
_symmetry.space_group_name_H-M   'P 1'
#
loop_
_entity.id
_entity.type
_entity.pdbx_description
1 polymer ?
#
loop_
_entity_poly.entity_id
_entity_poly.type
_entity_poly.pdbx_seq_one_letter_code
_entity_poly.pdbx_strand_id
1 'polypeptide(L)'
;MSLFRRLLNPFSSTPSPPSQADKDALARRTKANKPVLVTYESNPIPIPPPSSPECTALLALAESSVADVSKSEDGSPWRRAMVNVGVGYEVFTPHYRNSDRLIWDRQEVIDRIWARCLRAEGLREQAEEVSGQPVITRGCKLERKREEGSRWRFVRANERMRFLKYSGGEFFQAHRDATFGEERDGKMLESLFTLHLYLNDSKAAVGDGAELVGGATPFLSNDYKRRIDVDPKAGRVLIFQQRGLLHSGDDVKEGVKYTMRTDLMYEVVE
;
A
#
# COMPACT_ATOMS: atom_id res chain seq x y z
N MET A 1 16.48 -43.69 26.82
CA MET A 1 15.54 -42.53 26.87
C MET A 1 16.27 -41.26 27.31
N SER A 2 17.05 -40.63 26.43
CA SER A 2 17.76 -39.36 26.76
C SER A 2 18.33 -38.64 25.52
N LEU A 3 17.60 -38.58 24.39
CA LEU A 3 18.09 -37.86 23.20
C LEU A 3 17.02 -37.19 22.33
N PHE A 4 15.83 -36.92 22.87
CA PHE A 4 14.70 -36.35 22.09
C PHE A 4 14.05 -35.10 22.71
N ARG A 5 14.81 -34.26 23.42
CA ARG A 5 14.28 -33.04 24.06
C ARG A 5 15.16 -31.79 23.97
N ARG A 6 16.00 -31.65 22.93
CA ARG A 6 16.92 -30.50 22.75
C ARG A 6 16.84 -29.78 21.40
N LEU A 7 15.73 -29.86 20.67
CA LEU A 7 15.56 -29.18 19.37
C LEU A 7 14.31 -28.29 19.26
N LEU A 8 13.83 -27.70 20.37
CA LEU A 8 12.77 -26.68 20.35
C LEU A 8 13.08 -25.57 21.35
N ASN A 9 13.86 -24.57 20.91
CA ASN A 9 13.84 -23.15 21.31
C ASN A 9 15.21 -22.51 21.03
N PRO A 10 15.30 -21.68 19.98
CA PRO A 10 15.92 -20.38 20.14
C PRO A 10 14.90 -19.29 19.76
N PHE A 11 15.00 -18.12 20.41
CA PHE A 11 14.12 -16.95 20.27
C PHE A 11 12.91 -16.89 21.22
N SER A 12 13.18 -16.92 22.53
CA SER A 12 12.37 -16.15 23.49
C SER A 12 13.15 -14.91 23.93
N SER A 13 13.23 -13.91 23.05
CA SER A 13 13.57 -12.56 23.47
C SER A 13 12.74 -11.61 22.64
N THR A 14 11.65 -11.11 23.20
CA THR A 14 10.99 -9.91 22.69
C THR A 14 12.03 -8.80 22.62
N PRO A 15 12.25 -8.14 21.47
CA PRO A 15 13.18 -7.02 21.42
C PRO A 15 12.65 -5.91 22.34
N SER A 16 13.51 -5.40 23.21
CA SER A 16 13.21 -4.26 24.06
C SER A 16 12.85 -3.04 23.19
N PRO A 17 11.90 -2.19 23.61
CA PRO A 17 11.58 -0.97 22.88
C PRO A 17 12.84 -0.11 22.70
N PRO A 18 13.01 0.55 21.54
CA PRO A 18 14.20 1.34 21.25
C PRO A 18 14.37 2.47 22.27
N SER A 19 15.62 2.67 22.69
CA SER A 19 15.97 3.71 23.66
C SER A 19 15.73 5.11 23.07
N GLN A 20 15.65 6.14 23.91
CA GLN A 20 15.52 7.53 23.43
C GLN A 20 16.72 7.92 22.53
N ALA A 21 17.91 7.40 22.81
CA ALA A 21 19.09 7.60 21.98
C ALA A 21 18.98 6.91 20.61
N ASP A 22 18.34 5.74 20.51
CA ASP A 22 18.04 5.07 19.25
C ASP A 22 17.00 5.83 18.42
N LYS A 23 15.98 6.39 19.09
CA LYS A 23 14.97 7.28 18.47
C LYS A 23 15.61 8.57 17.95
N ASP A 24 16.53 9.17 18.70
CA ASP A 24 17.22 10.39 18.31
C ASP A 24 18.27 10.15 17.21
N ALA A 25 18.94 9.00 17.20
CA ALA A 25 19.84 8.58 16.12
C ALA A 25 19.08 8.28 14.82
N LEU A 26 17.88 7.69 14.93
CA LEU A 26 16.95 7.52 13.81
C LEU A 26 16.42 8.88 13.32
N ALA A 27 16.06 9.81 14.20
CA ALA A 27 15.64 11.17 13.85
C ALA A 27 16.76 11.98 13.16
N ARG A 28 18.03 11.77 13.54
CA ARG A 28 19.19 12.42 12.91
C ARG A 28 19.55 11.82 11.54
N ARG A 29 19.42 10.50 11.35
CA ARG A 29 19.65 9.83 10.05
C ARG A 29 18.51 10.02 9.05
N THR A 30 17.31 10.36 9.52
CA THR A 30 16.12 10.57 8.67
C THR A 30 16.02 11.97 8.08
N LYS A 31 16.87 12.95 8.44
CA LYS A 31 16.84 14.27 7.77
C LYS A 31 17.14 14.23 6.26
N ALA A 32 17.72 13.14 5.75
CA ALA A 32 18.09 13.00 4.33
C ALA A 32 17.30 11.95 3.54
N ASN A 33 16.39 11.18 4.16
CA ASN A 33 15.66 10.07 3.51
C ASN A 33 14.42 9.69 4.33
N LYS A 34 13.40 10.56 4.42
CA LYS A 34 12.11 10.17 5.02
C LYS A 34 11.17 9.66 3.92
N PRO A 35 10.88 8.34 3.85
CA PRO A 35 9.57 7.93 3.39
C PRO A 35 8.51 8.63 4.26
N VAL A 36 7.54 9.27 3.63
CA VAL A 36 6.37 9.81 4.32
C VAL A 36 5.50 8.62 4.71
N LEU A 37 5.54 8.24 5.98
CA LEU A 37 4.55 7.36 6.58
C LEU A 37 3.42 8.24 7.12
N VAL A 38 2.33 8.39 6.36
CA VAL A 38 1.08 8.91 6.94
C VAL A 38 0.48 7.77 7.76
N THR A 39 0.87 7.70 9.04
CA THR A 39 0.12 6.94 10.03
C THR A 39 -0.61 7.94 10.90
N TYR A 40 -1.94 7.80 10.96
CA TYR A 40 -2.84 8.68 11.71
C TYR A 40 -2.55 8.74 13.23
N GLU A 41 -1.60 7.96 13.75
CA GLU A 41 -1.31 7.86 15.18
C GLU A 41 -0.26 8.86 15.68
N SER A 42 0.34 9.67 14.79
CA SER A 42 1.35 10.67 15.18
C SER A 42 0.86 12.12 15.27
N ASN A 43 -0.45 12.39 15.23
CA ASN A 43 -0.96 13.75 15.44
C ASN A 43 -2.32 13.82 16.18
N PRO A 44 -2.52 14.81 17.09
CA PRO A 44 -3.62 14.83 18.06
C PRO A 44 -4.91 15.48 17.53
N ILE A 45 -5.37 15.11 16.34
CA ILE A 45 -6.68 15.55 15.82
C ILE A 45 -7.55 14.32 15.51
N PRO A 46 -8.63 14.06 16.26
CA PRO A 46 -9.48 12.91 16.05
C PRO A 46 -10.52 13.24 14.98
N ILE A 47 -10.23 12.95 13.72
CA ILE A 47 -11.28 12.82 12.70
C ILE A 47 -11.14 11.44 12.06
N PRO A 48 -12.19 10.60 12.10
CA PRO A 48 -12.07 9.21 11.74
C PRO A 48 -11.85 9.06 10.23
N PRO A 49 -11.09 8.03 9.82
CA PRO A 49 -11.09 7.57 8.44
C PRO A 49 -12.51 7.19 7.96
N PRO A 50 -12.77 6.86 6.68
CA PRO A 50 -14.09 6.37 6.30
C PRO A 50 -14.53 5.30 7.29
N SER A 51 -15.65 5.57 7.96
CA SER A 51 -16.18 4.67 8.99
C SER A 51 -16.44 3.31 8.35
N SER A 52 -16.45 2.23 9.14
CA SER A 52 -16.77 0.89 8.64
C SER A 52 -17.96 0.88 7.65
N PRO A 53 -19.08 1.61 7.89
CA PRO A 53 -20.16 1.78 6.91
C PRO A 53 -19.78 2.39 5.55
N GLU A 54 -18.95 3.45 5.53
CA GLU A 54 -18.50 4.07 4.27
C GLU A 54 -17.55 3.14 3.50
N CYS A 55 -16.68 2.41 4.20
CA CYS A 55 -15.82 1.40 3.56
C CYS A 55 -16.65 0.25 2.97
N THR A 56 -17.68 -0.22 3.69
CA THR A 56 -18.63 -1.22 3.18
C THR A 56 -19.38 -0.69 1.95
N ALA A 57 -19.87 0.55 2.00
CA ALA A 57 -20.57 1.16 0.86
C ALA A 57 -19.65 1.32 -0.36
N LEU A 58 -18.39 1.72 -0.15
CA LEU A 58 -17.40 1.84 -1.22
C LEU A 58 -17.11 0.47 -1.86
N LEU A 59 -16.98 -0.58 -1.05
CA LEU A 59 -16.78 -1.95 -1.53
C LEU A 59 -17.98 -2.43 -2.36
N ALA A 60 -19.21 -2.22 -1.87
CA ALA A 60 -20.43 -2.60 -2.57
C ALA A 60 -20.59 -1.86 -3.92
N LEU A 61 -20.26 -0.56 -3.96
CA LEU A 61 -20.23 0.20 -5.21
C LEU A 61 -19.22 -0.37 -6.19
N ALA A 62 -18.02 -0.73 -5.72
CA ALA A 62 -17.00 -1.34 -6.55
C ALA A 62 -17.45 -2.71 -7.10
N GLU A 63 -18.05 -3.56 -6.27
CA GLU A 63 -18.63 -4.84 -6.71
C GLU A 63 -19.73 -4.65 -7.75
N SER A 64 -20.61 -3.67 -7.56
CA SER A 64 -21.68 -3.34 -8.52
C SER A 64 -21.17 -2.74 -9.84
N SER A 65 -19.92 -2.25 -9.88
CA SER A 65 -19.32 -1.67 -11.09
C SER A 65 -18.96 -2.72 -12.15
N VAL A 66 -18.90 -4.00 -11.77
CA VAL A 66 -18.59 -5.10 -12.68
C VAL A 66 -19.87 -5.51 -13.43
N ALA A 67 -19.99 -5.01 -14.66
CA ALA A 67 -21.19 -5.21 -15.49
C ALA A 67 -21.43 -6.67 -15.93
N ASP A 68 -20.38 -7.50 -16.00
CA ASP A 68 -20.45 -8.86 -16.54
C ASP A 68 -19.80 -9.87 -15.60
N VAL A 69 -20.56 -10.28 -14.59
CA VAL A 69 -20.15 -11.35 -13.66
C VAL A 69 -20.26 -12.75 -14.28
N SER A 70 -20.92 -12.91 -15.43
CA SER A 70 -21.11 -14.21 -16.11
C SER A 70 -19.81 -14.84 -16.60
N LYS A 71 -18.75 -14.04 -16.72
CA LYS A 71 -17.39 -14.50 -17.02
C LYS A 71 -16.66 -15.13 -15.85
N SER A 72 -17.28 -15.23 -14.68
CA SER A 72 -16.74 -15.96 -13.54
C SER A 72 -17.50 -17.27 -13.37
N GLU A 73 -16.80 -18.31 -12.97
CA GLU A 73 -17.41 -19.62 -12.71
C GLU A 73 -18.41 -19.60 -11.55
N ASP A 74 -18.26 -18.63 -10.63
CA ASP A 74 -19.03 -18.50 -9.39
C ASP A 74 -20.00 -17.30 -9.37
N GLY A 75 -20.15 -16.56 -10.48
CA GLY A 75 -20.90 -15.30 -10.55
C GLY A 75 -20.33 -14.16 -9.67
N SER A 76 -19.12 -14.30 -9.12
CA SER A 76 -18.45 -13.26 -8.33
C SER A 76 -17.95 -12.10 -9.20
N PRO A 77 -17.91 -10.86 -8.70
CA PRO A 77 -17.26 -9.74 -9.39
C PRO A 77 -15.73 -9.76 -9.23
N TRP A 78 -15.19 -10.65 -8.39
CA TRP A 78 -13.77 -10.79 -8.09
C TRP A 78 -13.07 -11.76 -9.05
N ARG A 79 -11.81 -11.51 -9.39
CA ARG A 79 -10.98 -12.38 -10.24
C ARG A 79 -9.62 -12.61 -9.62
N ARG A 80 -9.00 -13.76 -9.87
CA ARG A 80 -7.63 -14.03 -9.41
C ARG A 80 -6.68 -12.91 -9.86
N ALA A 81 -5.92 -12.39 -8.91
CA ALA A 81 -5.06 -11.24 -9.10
C ALA A 81 -3.80 -11.62 -9.87
N MET A 82 -3.80 -11.37 -11.18
CA MET A 82 -2.64 -11.64 -12.03
C MET A 82 -1.44 -10.74 -11.70
N VAL A 83 -0.25 -11.21 -12.07
CA VAL A 83 1.01 -10.46 -11.98
C VAL A 83 1.43 -10.04 -13.38
N ASN A 84 1.65 -8.74 -13.56
CA ASN A 84 2.22 -8.21 -14.79
C ASN A 84 3.70 -8.58 -14.85
N VAL A 85 4.11 -9.29 -15.91
CA VAL A 85 5.49 -9.72 -16.13
C VAL A 85 6.18 -8.92 -17.25
N GLY A 86 5.59 -7.78 -17.64
CA GLY A 86 6.07 -6.89 -18.70
C GLY A 86 5.39 -7.12 -20.05
N VAL A 87 5.52 -6.12 -20.94
CA VAL A 87 5.06 -6.16 -22.35
C VAL A 87 3.57 -6.51 -22.50
N GLY A 88 2.74 -6.18 -21.51
CA GLY A 88 1.31 -6.47 -21.52
C GLY A 88 0.93 -7.90 -21.14
N TYR A 89 1.89 -8.74 -20.76
CA TYR A 89 1.63 -10.09 -20.30
C TYR A 89 1.30 -10.14 -18.81
N GLU A 90 0.28 -10.92 -18.47
CA GLU A 90 -0.15 -11.18 -17.11
C GLU A 90 -0.16 -12.69 -16.85
N VAL A 91 0.44 -13.10 -15.73
CA VAL A 91 0.58 -14.52 -15.36
C VAL A 91 -0.03 -14.74 -13.98
N PHE A 92 -0.75 -15.85 -13.81
CA PHE A 92 -1.21 -16.31 -12.51
C PHE A 92 -0.06 -17.01 -11.81
N THR A 93 0.39 -16.47 -10.68
CA THR A 93 1.52 -16.99 -9.90
C THR A 93 1.15 -17.04 -8.42
N PRO A 94 0.38 -18.06 -8.00
CA PRO A 94 -0.18 -18.14 -6.64
C PRO A 94 0.90 -18.26 -5.55
N HIS A 95 2.10 -18.71 -5.88
CA HIS A 95 3.21 -18.78 -4.91
C HIS A 95 3.86 -17.42 -4.63
N TYR A 96 3.67 -16.44 -5.52
CA TYR A 96 4.16 -15.08 -5.36
C TYR A 96 3.06 -14.11 -4.91
N ARG A 97 1.87 -14.25 -5.46
CA ARG A 97 0.68 -13.46 -5.11
C ARG A 97 -0.54 -14.35 -5.20
N ASN A 98 -1.17 -14.58 -4.07
CA ASN A 98 -2.45 -15.27 -3.98
C ASN A 98 -3.47 -14.30 -3.41
N SER A 99 -4.37 -13.81 -4.26
CA SER A 99 -5.45 -12.88 -3.88
C SER A 99 -6.43 -12.76 -5.03
N ASP A 100 -7.56 -12.16 -4.74
CA ASP A 100 -8.50 -11.68 -5.75
C ASP A 100 -8.36 -10.17 -5.96
N ARG A 101 -8.74 -9.73 -7.16
CA ARG A 101 -8.76 -8.33 -7.59
C ARG A 101 -10.06 -8.03 -8.32
N LEU A 102 -10.56 -6.84 -8.04
CA LEU A 102 -11.59 -6.15 -8.80
C LEU A 102 -11.03 -4.79 -9.21
N ILE A 103 -11.37 -4.33 -10.41
CA ILE A 103 -10.89 -3.05 -10.94
C ILE A 103 -12.08 -2.15 -11.19
N TRP A 104 -12.00 -0.92 -10.67
CA TRP A 104 -13.01 0.10 -10.86
C TRP A 104 -12.34 1.41 -11.27
N ASP A 105 -12.46 1.77 -12.54
CA ASP A 105 -11.91 3.02 -13.08
C ASP A 105 -12.94 4.15 -12.87
N ARG A 106 -12.69 5.06 -11.92
CA ARG A 106 -13.61 6.18 -11.64
C ARG A 106 -12.92 7.37 -10.97
N GLN A 107 -12.56 8.39 -11.76
CA GLN A 107 -11.85 9.58 -11.29
C GLN A 107 -12.58 10.31 -10.15
N GLU A 108 -13.89 10.52 -10.27
CA GLU A 108 -14.69 11.24 -9.26
C GLU A 108 -14.59 10.62 -7.86
N VAL A 109 -14.56 9.29 -7.78
CA VAL A 109 -14.51 8.58 -6.50
C VAL A 109 -13.14 8.73 -5.86
N ILE A 110 -12.06 8.53 -6.64
CA ILE A 110 -10.71 8.67 -6.10
C ILE A 110 -10.36 10.11 -5.75
N ASP A 111 -10.88 11.11 -6.48
CA ASP A 111 -10.72 12.53 -6.14
C ASP A 111 -11.34 12.86 -4.79
N ARG A 112 -12.52 12.31 -4.47
CA ARG A 112 -13.15 12.47 -3.15
C ARG A 112 -12.34 11.81 -2.04
N ILE A 113 -11.79 10.63 -2.28
CA ILE A 113 -10.90 9.94 -1.32
C ILE A 113 -9.62 10.75 -1.10
N TRP A 114 -9.00 11.24 -2.18
CA TRP A 114 -7.79 12.04 -2.12
C TRP A 114 -8.01 13.37 -1.41
N ALA A 115 -9.12 14.07 -1.71
CA ALA A 115 -9.50 15.30 -1.02
C ALA A 115 -9.66 15.11 0.50
N ARG A 116 -10.11 13.93 0.95
CA ARG A 116 -10.13 13.57 2.38
C ARG A 116 -8.73 13.32 2.92
N CYS A 117 -7.86 12.63 2.17
CA CYS A 117 -6.47 12.39 2.56
C CYS A 117 -5.73 13.71 2.79
N LEU A 118 -5.89 14.69 1.89
CA LEU A 118 -5.26 16.02 1.97
C LEU A 118 -5.63 16.86 3.20
N ARG A 119 -6.55 16.39 4.05
CA ARG A 119 -6.85 17.01 5.36
C ARG A 119 -5.87 16.58 6.44
N ALA A 120 -5.08 15.53 6.21
CA ALA A 120 -3.99 15.16 7.09
C ALA A 120 -2.90 16.23 7.06
N GLU A 121 -2.45 16.66 8.25
CA GLU A 121 -1.44 17.71 8.39
C GLU A 121 -0.16 17.36 7.63
N GLY A 122 0.33 18.32 6.85
CA GLY A 122 1.57 18.19 6.09
C GLY A 122 1.49 17.34 4.81
N LEU A 123 0.39 16.59 4.58
CA LEU A 123 0.29 15.71 3.41
C LEU A 123 0.19 16.51 2.11
N ARG A 124 -0.50 17.65 2.12
CA ARG A 124 -0.64 18.49 0.93
C ARG A 124 0.72 18.97 0.46
N GLU A 125 1.49 19.56 1.36
CA GLU A 125 2.81 20.13 1.08
C GLU A 125 3.79 19.04 0.64
N GLN A 126 3.70 17.84 1.23
CA GLN A 126 4.56 16.71 0.89
C GLN A 126 4.19 16.07 -0.45
N ALA A 127 2.90 16.05 -0.80
CA ALA A 127 2.45 15.42 -2.03
C ALA A 127 2.55 16.36 -3.24
N GLU A 128 2.41 17.68 -3.05
CA GLU A 128 2.33 18.68 -4.12
C GLU A 128 3.56 18.70 -5.03
N GLU A 129 4.76 18.63 -4.45
CA GLU A 129 6.00 18.60 -5.20
C GLU A 129 7.03 17.64 -4.58
N VAL A 130 7.65 16.83 -5.44
CA VAL A 130 8.83 16.02 -5.10
C VAL A 130 10.03 16.58 -5.83
N SER A 131 10.99 17.13 -5.10
CA SER A 131 12.23 17.68 -5.65
C SER A 131 13.43 17.27 -4.80
N GLY A 132 14.57 17.03 -5.45
CA GLY A 132 15.80 16.64 -4.76
C GLY A 132 15.75 15.29 -4.02
N GLN A 133 14.88 14.35 -4.46
CA GLN A 133 14.74 13.02 -3.83
C GLN A 133 15.04 11.86 -4.80
N PRO A 134 16.32 11.60 -5.16
CA PRO A 134 16.69 10.54 -6.08
C PRO A 134 16.22 9.14 -5.65
N VAL A 135 16.04 8.89 -4.35
CA VAL A 135 15.53 7.60 -3.88
C VAL A 135 14.13 7.28 -4.41
N ILE A 136 13.32 8.32 -4.64
CA ILE A 136 11.94 8.21 -5.17
C ILE A 136 11.97 8.23 -6.70
N THR A 137 12.76 9.12 -7.29
CA THR A 137 12.65 9.44 -8.72
C THR A 137 13.61 8.62 -9.59
N ARG A 138 14.78 8.19 -9.07
CA ARG A 138 15.92 7.72 -9.91
C ARG A 138 15.54 6.57 -10.81
N GLY A 139 15.53 6.74 -12.13
CA GLY A 139 15.19 5.66 -13.05
C GLY A 139 13.70 5.51 -13.33
N CYS A 140 12.88 6.47 -12.88
CA CYS A 140 11.61 6.79 -13.53
C CYS A 140 11.86 7.04 -15.03
N LYS A 141 10.94 6.60 -15.88
CA LYS A 141 11.10 6.71 -17.34
C LYS A 141 11.29 8.17 -17.77
N LEU A 142 10.62 9.08 -17.08
CA LEU A 142 10.73 10.52 -17.30
C LEU A 142 12.05 11.11 -16.81
N GLU A 143 12.58 10.68 -15.66
CA GLU A 143 13.90 11.15 -15.18
C GLU A 143 15.02 10.66 -16.10
N ARG A 144 14.95 9.44 -16.63
CA ARG A 144 15.99 8.91 -17.54
C ARG A 144 16.19 9.74 -18.81
N LYS A 145 15.26 10.63 -19.13
CA LYS A 145 15.33 11.57 -20.25
C LYS A 145 15.75 12.99 -19.85
N ARG A 146 15.91 13.30 -18.56
CA ARG A 146 16.13 14.65 -18.02
C ARG A 146 17.25 14.66 -16.97
N GLU A 147 17.68 15.85 -16.54
CA GLU A 147 18.79 16.01 -15.60
C GLU A 147 18.46 15.50 -14.17
N GLU A 148 19.49 15.04 -13.46
CA GLU A 148 19.40 14.71 -12.03
C GLU A 148 18.89 15.92 -11.25
N GLY A 149 17.88 15.72 -10.39
CA GLY A 149 17.27 16.80 -9.60
C GLY A 149 16.00 17.42 -10.20
N SER A 150 15.46 16.84 -11.27
CA SER A 150 14.14 17.19 -11.84
C SER A 150 13.06 17.34 -10.74
N ARG A 151 12.27 18.41 -10.83
CA ARG A 151 11.12 18.67 -9.94
C ARG A 151 9.89 17.94 -10.47
N TRP A 152 9.13 17.31 -9.59
CA TRP A 152 7.94 16.57 -9.95
C TRP A 152 6.74 17.18 -9.27
N ARG A 153 5.73 17.56 -10.04
CA ARG A 153 4.49 18.14 -9.52
C ARG A 153 3.38 17.11 -9.55
N PHE A 154 2.65 17.00 -8.44
CA PHE A 154 1.46 16.18 -8.37
C PHE A 154 0.39 16.68 -9.36
N VAL A 155 -0.21 15.74 -10.08
CA VAL A 155 -1.27 16.03 -11.05
C VAL A 155 -2.61 15.49 -10.55
N ARG A 156 -2.66 14.20 -10.20
CA ARG A 156 -3.89 13.52 -9.78
C ARG A 156 -3.62 12.20 -9.05
N ALA A 157 -4.62 11.69 -8.35
CA ALA A 157 -4.68 10.26 -8.04
C ALA A 157 -5.19 9.50 -9.27
N ASN A 158 -4.61 8.33 -9.55
CA ASN A 158 -4.98 7.51 -10.69
C ASN A 158 -6.41 6.98 -10.53
N GLU A 159 -7.23 7.11 -11.57
CA GLU A 159 -8.62 6.67 -11.60
C GLU A 159 -8.78 5.15 -11.46
N ARG A 160 -7.73 4.38 -11.80
CA ARG A 160 -7.72 2.93 -11.75
C ARG A 160 -7.56 2.41 -10.33
N MET A 161 -8.69 2.30 -9.62
CA MET A 161 -8.74 1.71 -8.29
C MET A 161 -8.74 0.18 -8.40
N ARG A 162 -7.77 -0.45 -7.73
CA ARG A 162 -7.63 -1.90 -7.65
C ARG A 162 -8.09 -2.35 -6.27
N PHE A 163 -9.30 -2.87 -6.19
CA PHE A 163 -9.81 -3.52 -4.99
C PHE A 163 -9.17 -4.90 -4.89
N LEU A 164 -8.69 -5.27 -3.71
CA LEU A 164 -8.00 -6.52 -3.44
C LEU A 164 -8.70 -7.23 -2.28
N LYS A 165 -8.93 -8.53 -2.45
CA LYS A 165 -9.54 -9.42 -1.47
C LYS A 165 -8.58 -10.56 -1.16
N TYR A 166 -8.36 -10.81 0.13
CA TYR A 166 -7.51 -11.88 0.63
C TYR A 166 -8.31 -12.69 1.64
N SER A 167 -8.44 -13.99 1.42
CA SER A 167 -9.12 -14.97 2.28
C SER A 167 -8.08 -15.91 2.92
N GLY A 168 -8.49 -16.81 3.82
CA GLY A 168 -7.58 -17.71 4.54
C GLY A 168 -6.43 -18.32 3.69
N GLY A 169 -5.19 -18.05 4.07
CA GLY A 169 -3.95 -18.46 3.40
C GLY A 169 -3.52 -17.60 2.21
N GLU A 170 -4.23 -16.52 1.89
CA GLU A 170 -3.90 -15.61 0.79
C GLU A 170 -2.93 -14.49 1.25
N PHE A 171 -2.00 -14.11 0.37
CA PHE A 171 -0.85 -13.25 0.68
C PHE A 171 -0.24 -12.63 -0.59
N PHE A 172 0.78 -11.77 -0.42
CA PHE A 172 1.72 -11.48 -1.50
C PHE A 172 3.16 -11.36 -0.98
N GLN A 173 4.12 -11.91 -1.73
CA GLN A 173 5.54 -11.92 -1.38
C GLN A 173 6.14 -10.51 -1.35
N ALA A 174 7.28 -10.39 -0.66
CA ALA A 174 8.03 -9.15 -0.56
C ALA A 174 8.44 -8.62 -1.95
N HIS A 175 8.11 -7.35 -2.20
CA HIS A 175 8.44 -6.68 -3.45
C HIS A 175 8.53 -5.15 -3.27
N ARG A 176 8.92 -4.47 -4.35
CA ARG A 176 8.81 -3.01 -4.49
C ARG A 176 7.78 -2.75 -5.58
N ASP A 177 6.94 -1.76 -5.38
CA ASP A 177 5.94 -1.41 -6.39
C ASP A 177 6.64 -0.85 -7.65
N ALA A 178 6.12 -1.24 -8.81
CA ALA A 178 6.57 -0.69 -10.08
C ALA A 178 5.88 0.65 -10.35
N THR A 179 6.59 1.57 -11.03
CA THR A 179 5.98 2.81 -11.48
C THR A 179 5.07 2.55 -12.68
N PHE A 180 3.97 3.30 -12.75
CA PHE A 180 3.03 3.32 -13.87
C PHE A 180 3.21 4.65 -14.62
N GLY A 181 3.33 4.58 -15.94
CA GLY A 181 3.43 5.76 -16.79
C GLY A 181 2.31 5.80 -17.81
N GLU A 182 1.79 6.99 -18.08
CA GLU A 182 0.74 7.24 -19.07
C GLU A 182 1.00 8.56 -19.78
N GLU A 183 0.52 8.66 -21.02
CA GLU A 183 0.45 9.92 -21.75
C GLU A 183 -1.00 10.43 -21.72
N ARG A 184 -1.19 11.70 -21.34
CA ARG A 184 -2.50 12.33 -21.27
C ARG A 184 -2.37 13.81 -21.62
N ASP A 185 -3.22 14.28 -22.54
CA ASP A 185 -3.25 15.68 -22.99
C ASP A 185 -1.87 16.21 -23.43
N GLY A 186 -1.08 15.36 -24.11
CA GLY A 186 0.28 15.69 -24.59
C GLY A 186 1.34 15.77 -23.47
N LYS A 187 0.97 15.45 -22.23
CA LYS A 187 1.87 15.38 -21.08
C LYS A 187 2.08 13.93 -20.67
N MET A 188 3.32 13.61 -20.35
CA MET A 188 3.68 12.29 -19.84
C MET A 188 3.67 12.34 -18.31
N LEU A 189 2.88 11.46 -17.71
CA LEU A 189 2.72 11.31 -16.27
C LEU A 189 3.38 10.01 -15.80
N GLU A 190 3.91 10.02 -14.59
CA GLU A 190 4.43 8.81 -13.95
C GLU A 190 4.01 8.77 -12.47
N SER A 191 3.68 7.57 -11.98
CA SER A 191 3.39 7.38 -10.57
C SER A 191 4.67 7.33 -9.73
N LEU A 192 4.64 7.99 -8.57
CA LEU A 192 5.76 7.96 -7.60
C LEU A 192 5.37 7.28 -6.29
N PHE A 193 4.09 7.34 -5.90
CA PHE A 193 3.58 6.80 -4.65
C PHE A 193 2.40 5.87 -4.89
N THR A 194 2.30 4.88 -4.02
CA THR A 194 1.12 4.02 -3.86
C THR A 194 0.24 4.60 -2.76
N LEU A 195 -1.07 4.68 -3.02
CA LEU A 195 -2.10 4.91 -2.01
C LEU A 195 -2.82 3.58 -1.75
N HIS A 196 -2.79 3.12 -0.51
CA HIS A 196 -3.37 1.85 -0.08
C HIS A 196 -4.38 2.09 1.06
N LEU A 197 -5.67 1.93 0.77
CA LEU A 197 -6.79 2.10 1.68
C LEU A 197 -7.25 0.74 2.21
N TYR A 198 -7.27 0.57 3.53
CA TYR A 198 -7.86 -0.60 4.18
C TYR A 198 -9.38 -0.41 4.31
N LEU A 199 -10.16 -1.45 4.00
CA LEU A 199 -11.63 -1.37 3.95
C LEU A 199 -12.31 -2.10 5.11
N ASN A 200 -11.57 -2.85 5.91
CA ASN A 200 -12.09 -3.50 7.11
C ASN A 200 -11.00 -3.63 8.19
N ASP A 201 -11.46 -3.84 9.41
CA ASP A 201 -10.61 -3.96 10.60
C ASP A 201 -10.02 -5.37 10.75
N SER A 202 -8.81 -5.45 11.30
CA SER A 202 -8.21 -6.69 11.82
C SER A 202 -8.26 -6.75 13.34
N LYS A 203 -8.17 -7.96 13.91
CA LYS A 203 -8.05 -8.16 15.36
C LYS A 203 -6.83 -7.47 15.95
N ALA A 204 -5.73 -7.39 15.20
CA ALA A 204 -4.54 -6.67 15.66
C ALA A 204 -4.80 -5.16 15.83
N ALA A 205 -5.70 -4.58 15.02
CA ALA A 205 -6.02 -3.15 15.07
C ALA A 205 -7.11 -2.77 16.08
N VAL A 206 -8.12 -3.63 16.29
CA VAL A 206 -9.31 -3.30 17.11
C VAL A 206 -9.71 -4.37 18.14
N GLY A 207 -8.92 -5.42 18.31
CA GLY A 207 -9.23 -6.55 19.20
C GLY A 207 -10.37 -7.42 18.69
N ASP A 208 -11.16 -8.00 19.60
CA ASP A 208 -12.25 -8.94 19.27
C ASP A 208 -13.44 -8.31 18.52
N GLY A 209 -13.40 -7.01 18.22
CA GLY A 209 -14.39 -6.32 17.40
C GLY A 209 -14.27 -6.60 15.89
N ALA A 210 -13.32 -7.44 15.46
CA ALA A 210 -13.10 -7.79 14.06
C ALA A 210 -12.87 -9.30 13.88
N GLU A 211 -13.26 -9.84 12.72
CA GLU A 211 -13.05 -11.26 12.39
C GLU A 211 -11.69 -11.53 11.73
N LEU A 212 -11.10 -10.53 11.08
CA LEU A 212 -9.87 -10.68 10.31
C LEU A 212 -8.66 -10.90 11.23
N VAL A 213 -7.98 -12.04 11.08
CA VAL A 213 -6.73 -12.36 11.78
C VAL A 213 -5.59 -12.42 10.77
N GLY A 214 -4.48 -11.73 11.07
CA GLY A 214 -3.34 -11.61 10.16
C GLY A 214 -3.55 -10.55 9.09
N GLY A 215 -2.95 -10.74 7.91
CA GLY A 215 -3.11 -9.80 6.79
C GLY A 215 -2.43 -8.45 6.96
N ALA A 216 -1.40 -8.32 7.82
CA ALA A 216 -0.62 -7.09 7.93
C ALA A 216 0.08 -6.74 6.59
N THR A 217 0.39 -5.45 6.39
CA THR A 217 1.30 -5.01 5.33
C THR A 217 2.65 -4.64 5.96
N PRO A 218 3.60 -5.58 6.03
CA PRO A 218 4.93 -5.29 6.56
C PRO A 218 5.82 -4.55 5.57
N PHE A 219 6.53 -3.55 6.06
CA PHE A 219 7.70 -2.96 5.42
C PHE A 219 8.97 -3.57 5.98
N LEU A 220 9.87 -3.98 5.09
CA LEU A 220 11.05 -4.78 5.41
C LEU A 220 12.32 -3.99 5.11
N SER A 221 13.34 -4.12 5.96
CA SER A 221 14.68 -3.72 5.56
C SER A 221 15.20 -4.63 4.45
N ASN A 222 16.13 -4.12 3.62
CA ASN A 222 16.68 -4.89 2.49
C ASN A 222 17.38 -6.20 2.91
N ASP A 223 17.84 -6.29 4.16
CA ASP A 223 18.44 -7.49 4.75
C ASP A 223 17.43 -8.41 5.47
N TYR A 224 16.13 -8.06 5.43
CA TYR A 224 15.02 -8.75 6.08
C TYR A 224 15.12 -8.86 7.61
N LYS A 225 16.04 -8.13 8.24
CA LYS A 225 16.26 -8.18 9.70
C LYS A 225 15.34 -7.26 10.50
N ARG A 226 14.80 -6.22 9.87
CA ARG A 226 13.88 -5.26 10.48
C ARG A 226 12.58 -5.24 9.70
N ARG A 227 11.50 -5.06 10.44
CA ARG A 227 10.15 -5.10 9.92
C ARG A 227 9.27 -4.11 10.69
N ILE A 228 8.37 -3.43 9.99
CA ILE A 228 7.34 -2.55 10.56
C ILE A 228 6.01 -2.94 9.96
N ASP A 229 5.04 -3.27 10.80
CA ASP A 229 3.75 -3.77 10.37
C ASP A 229 2.70 -2.65 10.33
N VAL A 230 1.92 -2.66 9.27
CA VAL A 230 0.70 -1.86 9.17
C VAL A 230 -0.49 -2.80 9.15
N ASP A 231 -1.18 -2.89 10.29
CA ASP A 231 -2.37 -3.71 10.42
C ASP A 231 -3.57 -3.11 9.68
N PRO A 232 -4.46 -3.94 9.10
CA PRO A 232 -5.71 -3.46 8.52
C PRO A 232 -6.59 -2.80 9.57
N LYS A 233 -6.97 -1.55 9.32
CA LYS A 233 -7.96 -0.81 10.10
C LYS A 233 -8.87 -0.10 9.12
N ALA A 234 -10.18 -0.25 9.25
CA ALA A 234 -11.14 0.31 8.32
C ALA A 234 -10.89 1.81 8.11
N GLY A 235 -10.72 2.16 6.84
CA GLY A 235 -10.48 3.49 6.34
C GLY A 235 -9.07 4.05 6.55
N ARG A 236 -8.16 3.33 7.22
CA ARG A 236 -6.74 3.71 7.29
C ARG A 236 -6.18 3.79 5.86
N VAL A 237 -5.50 4.89 5.57
CA VAL A 237 -4.79 5.09 4.29
C VAL A 237 -3.29 5.06 4.57
N LEU A 238 -2.60 4.21 3.84
CA LEU A 238 -1.15 4.09 3.82
C LEU A 238 -0.65 4.63 2.47
N ILE A 239 0.12 5.72 2.50
CA ILE A 239 0.77 6.30 1.32
C ILE A 239 2.26 6.05 1.44
N PHE A 240 2.89 5.52 0.39
CA PHE A 240 4.31 5.21 0.42
C PHE A 240 4.92 5.27 -0.98
N GLN A 241 6.19 5.66 -1.06
CA GLN A 241 6.93 5.71 -2.32
C GLN A 241 7.06 4.30 -2.93
N GLN A 242 6.84 4.19 -4.24
CA GLN A 242 6.92 2.91 -4.94
C GLN A 242 8.36 2.38 -4.96
N ARG A 243 9.33 3.28 -5.10
CA ARG A 243 10.75 2.94 -5.18
C ARG A 243 11.42 2.88 -3.82
N GLY A 244 12.23 1.84 -3.64
CA GLY A 244 13.09 1.68 -2.46
C GLY A 244 12.39 1.09 -1.22
N LEU A 245 11.06 0.96 -1.21
CA LEU A 245 10.32 0.36 -0.09
C LEU A 245 9.92 -1.09 -0.37
N LEU A 246 10.70 -1.99 0.21
CA LEU A 246 10.41 -3.42 0.21
C LEU A 246 9.26 -3.71 1.17
N HIS A 247 8.19 -4.34 0.68
CA HIS A 247 7.02 -4.66 1.49
C HIS A 247 6.33 -5.94 1.00
N SER A 248 5.63 -6.63 1.88
CA SER A 248 4.80 -7.80 1.58
C SER A 248 3.38 -7.62 2.10
N GLY A 249 2.53 -8.61 1.86
CA GLY A 249 1.25 -8.77 2.53
C GLY A 249 1.27 -10.13 3.19
N ASP A 250 1.24 -10.12 4.52
CA ASP A 250 1.24 -11.34 5.30
C ASP A 250 -0.05 -12.15 5.07
N ASP A 251 0.03 -13.44 5.37
CA ASP A 251 -1.10 -14.36 5.29
C ASP A 251 -2.30 -13.85 6.09
N VAL A 252 -3.46 -13.87 5.45
CA VAL A 252 -4.75 -13.86 6.16
C VAL A 252 -4.93 -15.22 6.81
N LYS A 253 -4.95 -15.28 8.14
CA LYS A 253 -5.09 -16.53 8.88
C LYS A 253 -6.56 -16.92 9.05
N GLU A 254 -7.41 -15.93 9.32
CA GLU A 254 -8.86 -16.09 9.49
C GLU A 254 -9.59 -14.86 8.93
N GLY A 255 -10.84 -15.04 8.52
CA GLY A 255 -11.66 -13.98 7.93
C GLY A 255 -11.22 -13.57 6.53
N VAL A 256 -11.52 -12.32 6.16
CA VAL A 256 -11.21 -11.76 4.83
C VAL A 256 -10.66 -10.35 5.01
N LYS A 257 -9.59 -10.01 4.28
CA LYS A 257 -9.03 -8.66 4.19
C LYS A 257 -9.46 -8.01 2.87
N TYR A 258 -9.99 -6.79 2.96
CA TYR A 258 -10.33 -5.95 1.83
C TYR A 258 -9.48 -4.68 1.82
N THR A 259 -8.92 -4.35 0.66
CA THR A 259 -8.16 -3.12 0.46
C THR A 259 -8.43 -2.53 -0.91
N MET A 260 -8.19 -1.23 -1.09
CA MET A 260 -8.16 -0.57 -2.38
C MET A 260 -6.79 0.06 -2.57
N ARG A 261 -6.18 -0.18 -3.72
CA ARG A 261 -4.90 0.41 -4.10
C ARG A 261 -5.03 1.26 -5.37
N THR A 262 -4.45 2.44 -5.34
CA THR A 262 -4.20 3.26 -6.54
C THR A 262 -2.82 3.93 -6.44
N ASP A 263 -2.50 4.76 -7.42
CA ASP A 263 -1.20 5.38 -7.61
C ASP A 263 -1.35 6.91 -7.66
N LEU A 264 -0.39 7.67 -7.12
CA LEU A 264 -0.35 9.14 -7.22
C LEU A 264 0.51 9.54 -8.42
N MET A 265 -0.05 10.30 -9.35
CA MET A 265 0.52 10.65 -10.66
C MET A 265 1.19 12.02 -10.63
N TYR A 266 2.39 12.10 -11.22
CA TYR A 266 3.22 13.28 -11.26
C TYR A 266 3.67 13.61 -12.68
N GLU A 267 3.89 14.89 -12.95
CA GLU A 267 4.58 15.38 -14.14
C GLU A 267 5.94 15.96 -13.76
N VAL A 268 6.93 15.87 -14.65
CA VAL A 268 8.19 16.61 -14.48
C VAL A 268 7.97 18.07 -14.85
N VAL A 269 8.40 18.97 -13.98
CA VAL A 269 8.38 20.42 -14.18
C VAL A 269 9.82 20.88 -14.46
N GLU A 270 9.96 21.76 -15.46
CA GLU A 270 11.20 22.48 -15.76
C GLU A 270 11.46 23.62 -14.76
#